data_AF-A0A401U2I1-F1
#
_entry.id   AF-A0A401U2I1-F1
#
_cell.length_a   1.000
_cell.length_b   1.000
_cell.length_c   1.000
_cell.angle_alpha   90.00
_cell.angle_beta   90.00
_cell.angle_gamma   90.00
#
_symmetry.space_group_name_H-M   'P 1'
#
loop_
_entity.id
_entity.type
_entity.pdbx_description
1 polymer ?
#
loop_
_entity_poly.entity_id
_entity_poly.type
_entity_poly.pdbx_seq_one_letter_code
_entity_poly.pdbx_strand_id
1 'polypeptide(L)'
;MTISLGGFHNSSAVILWSTLCPLGALVVHDLRTASRWFWAFLVLLASSALLQSSDGSASLSLSMVTFFYILNIGCVLSIAFAMLYYFVDKKNRFQARSEMLLLNILPIEISNILKGEYRTIADQYDAASILFADVVQFTPLARSMSPMELVGLLDEVFMCFDLLVDKYQLE
;
A
#
# COMPACT_ATOMS: atom_id res chain seq x y z
N MET A 1 -42.37 6.28 25.80
CA MET A 1 -41.64 6.18 24.52
C MET A 1 -40.30 5.53 24.83
N THR A 2 -40.30 4.21 25.00
CA THR A 2 -39.18 3.43 25.53
C THR A 2 -38.57 2.63 24.40
N ILE A 3 -37.53 3.18 23.78
CA ILE A 3 -36.65 2.43 22.88
C ILE A 3 -35.50 1.94 23.75
N SER A 4 -35.56 0.68 24.17
CA SER A 4 -34.40 -0.04 24.69
C SER A 4 -34.40 -1.39 24.00
N LEU A 5 -33.62 -1.48 22.93
CA LEU A 5 -33.39 -2.73 22.20
C LEU A 5 -32.43 -3.58 23.05
N GLY A 6 -32.90 -4.76 23.44
CA GLY A 6 -32.19 -5.91 24.02
C GLY A 6 -30.78 -5.68 24.56
N GLY A 7 -30.61 -5.90 25.87
CA GLY A 7 -29.32 -5.79 26.58
C GLY A 7 -28.16 -6.60 25.97
N PHE A 8 -26.97 -6.51 26.61
CA PHE A 8 -25.68 -6.93 26.06
C PHE A 8 -25.68 -8.30 25.37
N HIS A 9 -26.46 -9.26 25.89
CA HIS A 9 -26.51 -10.62 25.37
C HIS A 9 -27.19 -10.73 23.98
N ASN A 10 -28.09 -9.80 23.62
CA ASN A 10 -28.75 -9.74 22.31
C ASN A 10 -28.15 -8.69 21.37
N SER A 11 -27.50 -7.64 21.90
CA SER A 11 -26.85 -6.58 21.12
C SER A 11 -25.33 -6.76 20.95
N SER A 12 -24.71 -7.78 21.55
CA SER A 12 -23.25 -8.00 21.51
C SER A 12 -22.68 -8.07 20.08
N ALA A 13 -23.43 -8.61 19.12
CA ALA A 13 -23.01 -8.67 17.73
C ALA A 13 -22.94 -7.30 17.03
N VAL A 14 -23.61 -6.27 17.56
CA VAL A 14 -23.56 -4.90 17.00
C VAL A 14 -22.19 -4.25 17.23
N ILE A 15 -21.48 -4.65 18.28
CA ILE A 15 -20.11 -4.21 18.57
C ILE A 15 -19.13 -4.65 17.47
N LEU A 16 -19.48 -5.69 16.69
CA LEU A 16 -18.69 -6.12 15.53
C LEU A 16 -18.69 -5.06 14.41
N TRP A 17 -19.69 -4.19 14.31
CA TRP A 17 -19.67 -3.09 13.33
C TRP A 17 -18.64 -2.02 13.66
N SER A 18 -18.34 -1.83 14.94
CA SER A 18 -17.33 -0.86 15.37
C SER A 18 -15.90 -1.36 15.18
N THR A 19 -15.65 -2.67 15.03
CA THR A 19 -14.31 -3.20 14.68
C THR A 19 -13.94 -2.94 13.22
N LEU A 20 -14.92 -2.68 12.35
CA LEU A 20 -14.70 -2.24 10.98
C LEU A 20 -14.10 -0.84 10.88
N CYS A 21 -14.35 0.03 11.86
CA CYS A 21 -13.80 1.39 11.86
C CYS A 21 -12.25 1.43 11.90
N PRO A 22 -11.56 0.75 12.83
CA PRO A 22 -10.10 0.71 12.84
C PRO A 22 -9.50 -0.06 11.65
N LEU A 23 -10.16 -1.11 11.15
CA LEU A 23 -9.76 -1.78 9.91
C LEU A 23 -9.88 -0.85 8.70
N GLY A 24 -10.99 -0.11 8.62
CA GLY A 24 -11.26 1.01 7.72
C GLY A 24 -10.12 2.02 7.68
N ALA A 25 -9.80 2.55 8.86
CA ALA A 25 -8.74 3.53 9.02
C ALA A 25 -7.36 2.99 8.63
N LEU A 26 -7.07 1.71 8.86
CA LEU A 26 -5.78 1.10 8.49
C LEU A 26 -5.59 0.94 6.97
N VAL A 27 -6.68 0.82 6.21
CA VAL A 27 -6.64 0.70 4.74
C VAL A 27 -6.58 2.06 4.04
N VAL A 28 -7.21 3.10 4.62
CA VAL A 28 -7.35 4.41 3.99
C VAL A 28 -6.37 5.46 4.53
N HIS A 29 -5.95 5.34 5.79
CA HIS A 29 -5.13 6.34 6.49
C HIS A 29 -3.86 5.73 7.11
N ASP A 30 -2.96 6.59 7.61
CA ASP A 30 -1.73 6.18 8.29
C ASP A 30 -1.99 5.34 9.55
N LEU A 31 -1.04 4.44 9.86
CA LEU A 31 -1.06 3.55 11.02
C LEU A 31 -1.27 4.29 12.35
N ARG A 32 -0.81 5.55 12.44
CA ARG A 32 -0.96 6.42 13.62
C ARG A 32 -2.40 6.91 13.82
N THR A 33 -3.15 7.08 12.74
CA THR A 33 -4.56 7.51 12.81
C THR A 33 -5.46 6.33 13.12
N ALA A 34 -5.16 5.15 12.58
CA ALA A 34 -5.87 3.91 12.89
C ALA A 34 -5.79 3.55 14.38
N SER A 35 -4.63 3.72 15.01
CA SER A 35 -4.46 3.43 16.44
C SER A 35 -5.29 4.35 17.34
N ARG A 36 -5.45 5.63 16.97
CA ARG A 36 -6.31 6.59 17.70
C ARG A 36 -7.78 6.16 17.68
N TRP A 37 -8.29 5.75 16.52
CA TRP A 37 -9.67 5.26 16.39
C TRP A 37 -9.89 3.91 17.09
N PHE A 38 -8.89 3.03 17.11
CA PHE A 38 -8.93 1.78 17.87
C PHE A 38 -9.05 2.01 19.38
N TRP A 39 -8.27 2.96 19.93
CA TRP A 39 -8.37 3.32 21.35
C TRP A 39 -9.70 3.99 21.69
N ALA A 40 -10.21 4.88 20.83
CA ALA A 40 -11.53 5.48 21.00
C ALA A 40 -12.64 4.40 21.03
N PHE A 41 -12.53 3.39 20.16
CA PHE A 41 -13.44 2.25 20.15
C PHE A 41 -13.38 1.43 21.44
N LEU A 42 -12.19 1.09 21.95
CA LEU A 42 -12.04 0.35 23.21
C LEU A 42 -12.63 1.10 24.41
N VAL A 43 -12.44 2.42 24.48
CA VAL A 43 -13.02 3.27 25.53
C VAL A 43 -14.55 3.27 25.43
N LEU A 44 -15.10 3.40 24.21
CA LEU A 44 -16.53 3.37 23.99
C LEU A 44 -17.13 2.02 24.38
N LEU A 45 -16.47 0.92 24.01
CA LEU A 45 -16.86 -0.45 24.39
C LEU A 45 -16.85 -0.66 25.91
N ALA A 46 -15.79 -0.22 26.59
CA ALA A 46 -15.69 -0.29 28.04
C ALA A 46 -16.76 0.57 28.73
N SER A 47 -17.03 1.78 28.21
CA SER A 47 -18.08 2.66 28.74
C SER A 47 -19.49 2.06 28.57
N SER A 48 -19.76 1.42 27.43
CA SER A 48 -21.00 0.69 27.17
C SER A 48 -21.20 -0.48 28.13
N ALA A 49 -20.14 -1.24 28.42
CA ALA A 49 -20.17 -2.34 29.38
C ALA A 49 -20.40 -1.86 30.83
N LEU A 50 -19.86 -0.70 31.21
CA LEU A 50 -20.02 -0.12 32.54
C LEU A 50 -21.40 0.53 32.76
N LEU A 51 -22.00 1.07 31.70
CA LEU A 51 -23.33 1.71 31.74
C LEU A 51 -24.49 0.71 31.62
N GLN A 52 -24.20 -0.59 31.64
CA GLN A 52 -25.21 -1.65 31.57
C GLN A 52 -26.06 -1.69 32.85
N SER A 53 -27.06 -0.81 32.96
CA SER A 53 -28.13 -0.94 33.96
C SER A 53 -29.05 -2.09 33.56
N SER A 54 -29.06 -3.13 34.39
CA SER A 54 -29.81 -4.37 34.17
C SER A 54 -31.31 -4.16 34.42
N ASP A 55 -32.03 -3.61 33.43
CA ASP A 55 -33.50 -3.55 33.48
C ASP A 55 -34.15 -4.15 32.21
N GLY A 56 -34.96 -5.17 32.44
CA GLY A 56 -36.02 -5.66 31.54
C GLY A 56 -35.55 -6.56 30.39
N SER A 57 -35.57 -7.88 30.60
CA SER A 57 -35.50 -8.86 29.51
C SER A 57 -36.76 -8.78 28.63
N ALA A 58 -36.73 -7.95 27.58
CA ALA A 58 -37.75 -8.00 26.54
C ALA A 58 -37.70 -9.38 25.86
N SER A 59 -38.83 -10.09 25.88
CA SER A 59 -38.98 -11.41 25.24
C SER A 59 -39.05 -11.25 23.72
N LEU A 60 -37.90 -11.09 23.07
CA LEU A 60 -37.77 -11.11 21.62
C LEU A 60 -37.88 -12.55 21.12
N SER A 61 -38.53 -12.75 19.96
CA SER A 61 -38.63 -14.05 19.33
C SER A 61 -37.24 -14.60 18.98
N LEU A 62 -36.97 -15.85 19.37
CA LEU A 62 -35.68 -16.52 19.17
C LEU A 62 -35.25 -16.53 17.69
N SER A 63 -36.21 -16.65 16.77
CA SER A 63 -35.94 -16.63 15.33
C SER A 63 -35.38 -15.29 14.85
N MET A 64 -35.85 -14.19 15.43
CA MET A 64 -35.40 -12.84 15.05
C MET A 64 -33.98 -12.58 15.57
N VAL A 65 -33.69 -12.98 16.81
CA VAL A 65 -32.33 -12.88 17.40
C VAL A 65 -31.31 -13.67 16.58
N THR A 66 -31.61 -14.93 16.27
CA THR A 66 -30.68 -15.81 15.53
C THR A 66 -30.45 -15.31 14.10
N PHE A 67 -31.49 -14.78 13.44
CA PHE A 67 -31.36 -14.17 12.11
C PHE A 67 -30.43 -12.96 12.12
N PHE A 68 -30.64 -12.02 13.05
CA PHE A 68 -29.77 -10.84 13.17
C PHE A 68 -28.34 -11.23 13.56
N TYR A 69 -28.16 -12.27 14.36
CA TYR A 69 -26.84 -12.76 14.74
C TYR A 69 -26.04 -13.30 13.53
N ILE A 70 -26.67 -14.15 12.71
CA ILE A 70 -26.05 -14.68 11.48
C ILE A 70 -25.74 -13.54 10.50
N LEU A 71 -26.68 -12.61 10.30
CA LEU A 71 -26.50 -11.48 9.39
C LEU A 71 -25.34 -10.57 9.84
N ASN A 72 -25.27 -10.24 11.13
CA ASN A 72 -24.20 -9.37 11.65
C ASN A 72 -22.82 -9.99 11.48
N ILE A 73 -22.64 -11.25 11.88
CA ILE A 73 -21.36 -11.94 11.73
C ILE A 73 -20.99 -12.08 10.25
N GLY A 74 -21.94 -12.48 9.41
CA GLY A 74 -21.74 -12.64 7.98
C GLY A 74 -21.29 -11.35 7.31
N CYS A 75 -22.03 -10.25 7.52
CA CYS A 75 -21.70 -8.95 6.92
C CYS A 75 -20.35 -8.43 7.39
N VAL A 76 -20.04 -8.48 8.69
CA VAL A 76 -18.76 -8.00 9.21
C VAL A 76 -17.59 -8.82 8.65
N LEU A 77 -17.73 -10.15 8.61
CA LEU A 77 -16.71 -11.02 8.05
C LEU A 77 -16.49 -10.77 6.55
N SER A 78 -17.57 -10.58 5.78
CA SER A 78 -17.48 -10.27 4.35
C SER A 78 -16.79 -8.94 4.09
N ILE A 79 -17.11 -7.88 4.84
CA ILE A 79 -16.47 -6.57 4.66
C ILE A 79 -15.00 -6.63 5.09
N ALA A 80 -14.70 -7.27 6.23
CA ALA A 80 -13.32 -7.45 6.68
C ALA A 80 -12.48 -8.23 5.65
N PHE A 81 -13.04 -9.30 5.08
CA PHE A 81 -12.39 -10.06 4.02
C PHE A 81 -12.15 -9.23 2.75
N ALA A 82 -13.16 -8.48 2.28
CA ALA A 82 -13.03 -7.62 1.12
C ALA A 82 -11.97 -6.52 1.33
N MET A 83 -11.91 -5.93 2.52
CA MET A 83 -10.88 -4.94 2.88
C MET A 83 -9.48 -5.56 2.88
N LEU A 84 -9.31 -6.74 3.48
CA LEU A 84 -8.03 -7.43 3.51
C LEU A 84 -7.57 -7.82 2.10
N TYR A 85 -8.49 -8.32 1.27
CA TYR A 85 -8.22 -8.64 -0.12
C TYR A 85 -7.74 -7.42 -0.91
N TYR A 86 -8.44 -6.29 -0.77
CA TYR A 86 -8.04 -5.02 -1.38
C TYR A 86 -6.65 -4.56 -0.92
N PHE A 87 -6.35 -4.68 0.37
CA PHE A 87 -5.05 -4.31 0.92
C PHE A 87 -3.91 -5.17 0.37
N VAL A 88 -4.11 -6.49 0.29
CA VAL A 88 -3.12 -7.43 -0.24
C VAL A 88 -2.86 -7.18 -1.72
N ASP A 89 -3.91 -6.99 -2.53
CA ASP A 89 -3.76 -6.69 -3.96
C ASP A 89 -2.96 -5.39 -4.16
N LYS A 90 -3.33 -4.33 -3.44
CA LYS A 90 -2.64 -3.04 -3.50
C LYS A 90 -1.17 -3.18 -3.13
N LYS A 91 -0.85 -3.91 -2.05
CA LYS A 91 0.54 -4.17 -1.64
C LYS A 91 1.32 -4.90 -2.72
N ASN A 92 0.75 -5.95 -3.33
CA ASN A 92 1.40 -6.72 -4.39
C ASN A 92 1.70 -5.85 -5.63
N ARG A 93 0.77 -4.97 -6.02
CA ARG A 93 0.97 -4.05 -7.15
C ARG A 93 2.08 -3.03 -6.88
N PHE A 94 2.14 -2.49 -5.67
CA PHE A 94 3.22 -1.57 -5.29
C PHE A 94 4.58 -2.27 -5.30
N GLN A 95 4.64 -3.50 -4.79
CA GLN A 95 5.87 -4.28 -4.77
C GLN A 95 6.35 -4.59 -6.20
N ALA A 96 5.47 -5.06 -7.08
CA ALA A 96 5.82 -5.34 -8.49
C ALA A 96 6.31 -4.10 -9.24
N ARG A 97 5.68 -2.94 -9.01
CA ARG A 97 6.10 -1.67 -9.65
C ARG A 97 7.45 -1.20 -9.10
N SER A 98 7.69 -1.34 -7.80
CA SER A 98 8.98 -1.00 -7.19
C SER A 98 10.10 -1.89 -7.71
N GLU A 99 9.85 -3.19 -7.86
CA GLU A 99 10.82 -4.13 -8.43
C GLU A 99 11.12 -3.80 -9.90
N MET A 100 10.10 -3.53 -10.72
CA MET A 100 10.31 -3.11 -12.11
C MET A 100 11.13 -1.82 -12.24
N LEU A 101 10.86 -0.81 -11.40
CA LEU A 101 11.59 0.46 -11.42
C LEU A 101 13.05 0.30 -10.98
N LEU A 102 13.33 -0.58 -10.02
CA LEU A 102 14.71 -0.87 -9.60
C LEU A 102 15.52 -1.52 -10.72
N LEU A 103 14.89 -2.40 -11.51
CA LEU A 103 15.53 -3.08 -12.64
C LEU A 103 15.77 -2.16 -13.85
N ASN A 104 15.04 -1.04 -13.95
CA ASN A 104 15.24 -0.06 -15.02
C ASN A 104 16.42 0.91 -14.76
N ILE A 105 16.96 0.95 -13.54
CA ILE A 105 18.04 1.89 -13.16
C ILE A 105 19.35 1.13 -12.88
N LEU A 106 19.28 -0.12 -12.43
CA LEU A 106 20.45 -0.94 -12.11
C LEU A 106 20.28 -2.38 -12.63
N PRO A 107 21.32 -2.98 -13.24
CA PRO A 107 21.34 -4.40 -13.58
C PRO A 107 20.97 -5.27 -12.37
N ILE A 108 20.28 -6.39 -12.61
CA ILE A 108 19.70 -7.23 -11.56
C ILE A 108 20.76 -7.79 -10.62
N GLU A 109 21.97 -8.01 -11.15
CA GLU A 109 23.17 -8.46 -10.46
C GLU A 109 23.54 -7.51 -9.33
N ILE A 110 23.58 -6.20 -9.60
CA ILE A 110 23.93 -5.16 -8.62
C ILE A 110 22.79 -5.01 -7.59
N SER A 111 21.54 -5.11 -8.04
CA SER A 111 20.37 -4.95 -7.16
C SER A 111 20.26 -6.04 -6.08
N ASN A 112 20.64 -7.28 -6.41
CA ASN A 112 20.62 -8.40 -5.47
C ASN A 112 21.73 -8.31 -4.42
N ILE A 113 22.90 -7.81 -4.83
CA ILE A 113 24.02 -7.57 -3.91
C ILE A 113 23.64 -6.49 -2.88
N LEU A 114 23.05 -5.38 -3.34
CA LEU A 114 22.62 -4.26 -2.48
C LEU A 114 21.47 -4.60 -1.52
N LYS A 115 20.58 -5.55 -1.88
CA LYS A 115 19.49 -6.01 -1.00
C LYS A 115 19.97 -6.91 0.14
N GLY A 116 21.10 -7.61 -0.05
CA GLY A 116 21.62 -8.59 0.91
C GLY A 116 22.54 -8.00 1.97
N GLU A 117 23.50 -7.17 1.55
CA GLU A 117 24.45 -6.50 2.46
C GLU A 117 24.95 -5.17 1.85
N TYR A 118 25.15 -4.16 2.69
CA TYR A 118 25.82 -2.90 2.32
C TYR A 118 27.33 -3.11 2.19
N ARG A 119 27.75 -3.84 1.15
CA ARG A 119 29.16 -4.00 0.78
C ARG A 119 29.49 -3.05 -0.36
N THR A 120 30.71 -2.51 -0.38
CA THR A 120 31.23 -1.81 -1.56
C THR A 120 31.36 -2.80 -2.71
N ILE A 121 30.61 -2.58 -3.79
CA ILE A 121 30.71 -3.36 -5.03
C ILE A 121 31.82 -2.73 -5.86
N ALA A 122 32.97 -3.41 -5.96
CA ALA A 122 34.10 -2.95 -6.73
C ALA A 122 34.77 -4.17 -7.38
N ASP A 123 34.49 -4.36 -8.67
CA ASP A 123 35.15 -5.37 -9.48
C ASP A 123 36.41 -4.78 -10.12
N GLN A 124 37.49 -5.56 -10.12
CA GLN A 124 38.75 -5.18 -10.75
C GLN A 124 38.80 -5.76 -12.16
N TYR A 125 39.05 -4.89 -13.14
CA TYR A 125 39.27 -5.28 -14.53
C TYR A 125 40.74 -5.02 -14.89
N ASP A 126 41.44 -6.05 -15.39
CA ASP A 126 42.87 -5.94 -15.75
C ASP A 126 43.10 -5.03 -16.95
N ALA A 127 42.13 -4.96 -17.87
CA ALA A 127 42.14 -4.07 -19.01
C ALA A 127 40.71 -3.66 -19.39
N ALA A 128 40.41 -2.38 -19.26
CA ALA A 128 39.15 -1.77 -19.70
C ALA A 128 39.44 -0.47 -20.46
N SER A 129 38.60 -0.14 -21.44
CA SER A 129 38.65 1.13 -22.16
C SER A 129 37.32 1.85 -21.96
N ILE A 130 37.37 3.12 -21.54
CA ILE A 130 36.19 3.92 -21.23
C ILE A 130 36.11 5.07 -22.24
N LEU A 131 34.94 5.23 -22.87
CA LEU A 131 34.65 6.33 -23.78
C LEU A 131 33.85 7.41 -23.04
N PHE A 132 34.36 8.65 -23.07
CA PHE A 132 33.60 9.83 -22.65
C PHE A 132 33.26 10.68 -23.87
N ALA A 133 31.98 10.96 -24.05
CA ALA A 133 31.47 11.84 -25.11
C ALA A 133 30.59 12.93 -24.49
N ASP A 134 30.68 14.14 -25.01
CA ASP A 134 29.87 15.29 -24.59
C ASP A 134 29.34 16.04 -25.82
N VAL A 135 28.18 16.67 -25.66
CA VAL A 135 27.56 17.46 -26.72
C VAL A 135 28.16 18.86 -26.71
N VAL A 136 28.92 19.17 -27.76
CA VAL A 136 29.49 20.49 -27.96
C VAL A 136 28.39 21.55 -27.99
N GLN A 137 28.55 22.61 -27.19
CA GLN A 137 27.58 23.71 -27.07
C GLN A 137 26.16 23.29 -26.62
N PHE A 138 26.06 22.28 -25.75
CA PHE A 138 24.78 21.85 -25.18
C PHE A 138 23.99 23.00 -24.54
N THR A 139 24.63 23.86 -23.73
CA THR A 139 23.92 24.91 -22.98
C THR A 139 23.24 25.96 -23.87
N PRO A 140 23.89 26.54 -24.90
CA PRO A 140 23.18 27.39 -25.87
C PRO A 140 22.03 26.69 -26.59
N LEU A 141 22.25 25.44 -27.04
CA LEU A 141 21.24 24.63 -27.74
C LEU A 141 19.99 24.42 -26.87
N ALA A 142 20.19 23.99 -25.62
CA ALA A 142 19.13 23.75 -24.65
C ALA A 142 18.31 25.02 -24.33
N ARG A 143 18.92 26.21 -24.37
CA ARG A 143 18.18 27.48 -24.16
C ARG A 143 17.28 27.85 -25.33
N SER A 144 17.58 27.36 -26.53
CA SER A 144 16.82 27.66 -27.75
C SER A 144 15.66 26.69 -28.01
N MET A 145 15.54 25.62 -27.22
CA MET A 145 14.56 24.55 -27.39
C MET A 145 13.57 24.51 -26.22
N SER A 146 12.36 24.03 -26.48
CA SER A 146 11.44 23.67 -25.40
C SER A 146 11.94 22.40 -24.67
N PRO A 147 11.54 22.17 -23.41
CA PRO A 147 11.91 20.95 -22.69
C PRO A 147 11.56 19.66 -23.44
N MET A 148 10.46 19.66 -24.19
CA MET A 148 10.00 18.48 -24.93
C MET A 148 10.88 18.19 -26.15
N GLU A 149 11.27 19.24 -26.89
CA GLU A 149 12.18 19.11 -28.03
C GLU A 149 13.59 18.70 -27.59
N LEU A 150 14.08 19.27 -26.49
CA LEU A 150 15.39 18.92 -25.95
C LEU A 150 15.45 17.46 -25.49
N VAL A 151 14.42 16.98 -24.81
CA VAL A 151 14.33 15.57 -24.40
C VAL A 151 14.23 14.66 -25.62
N GLY A 152 13.43 15.03 -26.64
CA GLY A 152 13.35 14.26 -27.88
C GLY A 152 14.68 14.14 -28.61
N LEU A 153 15.44 15.24 -28.70
CA LEU A 153 16.79 15.22 -29.27
C LEU A 153 17.73 14.29 -28.50
N LEU A 154 17.71 14.36 -27.17
CA LEU A 154 18.53 13.49 -26.33
C LEU A 154 18.15 12.02 -26.51
N ASP A 155 16.86 11.71 -26.58
CA ASP A 155 16.35 10.36 -26.82
C ASP A 155 16.86 9.78 -28.14
N GLU A 156 16.84 10.57 -29.23
CA GLU A 156 17.40 10.15 -30.53
C GLU A 156 18.92 9.89 -30.45
N VAL A 157 19.67 10.77 -29.79
CA VAL A 157 21.12 10.61 -29.64
C VAL A 157 21.47 9.37 -28.82
N PHE A 158 20.81 9.15 -27.67
CA PHE A 158 21.06 8.00 -26.82
C PHE A 158 20.60 6.70 -27.47
N MET A 159 19.48 6.70 -28.21
CA MET A 159 19.06 5.54 -28.99
C MET A 159 20.10 5.14 -30.04
N CYS A 160 20.74 6.11 -30.71
CA CYS A 160 21.86 5.81 -31.60
C CYS A 160 23.06 5.20 -30.87
N PHE A 161 23.37 5.65 -29.66
CA PHE A 161 24.43 5.04 -28.85
C PHE A 161 24.06 3.63 -28.41
N ASP A 162 22.85 3.39 -27.93
CA ASP A 162 22.39 2.06 -27.53
C ASP A 162 22.49 1.07 -28.70
N LEU A 163 22.09 1.48 -29.90
CA LEU A 163 22.25 0.66 -31.12
C LEU A 163 23.71 0.36 -31.45
N LEU A 164 24.63 1.30 -31.20
CA LEU A 164 26.07 1.07 -31.40
C LEU A 164 26.62 0.14 -30.32
N VAL A 165 26.23 0.32 -29.06
CA VAL A 165 26.61 -0.54 -27.92
C VAL A 165 26.16 -1.98 -28.20
N ASP A 166 24.91 -2.19 -28.60
CA ASP A 166 24.37 -3.51 -28.97
C ASP A 166 25.10 -4.11 -30.17
N LYS A 167 25.34 -3.30 -31.22
CA LYS A 167 26.02 -3.76 -32.44
C LYS A 167 27.47 -4.18 -32.20
N TYR A 168 28.18 -3.46 -31.35
CA TYR A 168 29.58 -3.72 -31.03
C TYR A 168 29.76 -4.59 -29.77
N GLN A 169 28.66 -5.00 -29.13
CA GLN A 169 28.65 -5.82 -27.90
C GLN A 169 29.50 -5.19 -26.79
N LEU A 170 29.29 -3.88 -26.58
CA LEU A 170 29.94 -3.10 -25.52
C LEU A 170 29.04 -3.10 -24.27
N GLU A 171 29.62 -2.81 -23.11
CA GLU A 171 28.92 -2.61 -21.82
C GLU A 171 29.12 -1.18 -21.30
#